data_AF-A0A943ZXS5-F1
#
_entry.id   AF-A0A943ZXS5-F1
#
_cell.length_a   1.000
_cell.length_b   1.000
_cell.length_c   1.000
_cell.angle_alpha   90.00
_cell.angle_beta   90.00
_cell.angle_gamma   90.00
#
_symmetry.space_group_name_H-M   'P 1'
#
loop_
_entity.id
_entity.type
_entity.pdbx_description
1 polymer ?
#
loop_
_entity_poly.entity_id
_entity_poly.type
_entity_poly.pdbx_seq_one_letter_code
_entity_poly.pdbx_strand_id
1 'polypeptide(L)'
;VWTRLDTALLTLFYWLCGGCTAVILWQAKRVLDTILTQTPFLRANARALKRAAVCCWMISGAALVRLVLWLWSEGNVWPLFTYTALFIPAFFMGGLLFLVMSALFRQAAELKEDQDLTI
;
A
#
# COMPACT_ATOMS: atom_id res chain seq x y z
N VAL A 1 -21.45 -14.06 -14.21
CA VAL A 1 -20.59 -13.19 -13.37
C VAL A 1 -21.14 -11.78 -13.22
N TRP A 2 -21.60 -11.11 -14.29
CA TRP A 2 -22.10 -9.73 -14.23
C TRP A 2 -23.56 -9.55 -13.81
N THR A 3 -24.30 -10.65 -13.58
CA THR A 3 -25.73 -10.63 -13.27
C THR A 3 -26.05 -10.28 -11.81
N ARG A 4 -25.03 -10.15 -10.94
CA ARG A 4 -25.17 -9.90 -9.51
C ARG A 4 -24.17 -8.81 -9.07
N LEU A 5 -24.69 -7.70 -8.54
CA LEU A 5 -23.92 -6.51 -8.12
C LEU A 5 -22.82 -6.86 -7.10
N ASP A 6 -23.12 -7.76 -6.18
CA ASP A 6 -22.21 -8.34 -5.18
C ASP A 6 -21.00 -9.03 -5.83
N THR A 7 -21.22 -9.88 -6.83
CA THR A 7 -20.14 -10.56 -7.55
C THR A 7 -19.31 -9.62 -8.44
N ALA A 8 -19.93 -8.57 -9.00
CA ALA A 8 -19.22 -7.55 -9.76
C ALA A 8 -18.30 -6.71 -8.85
N LEU A 9 -18.79 -6.27 -7.69
CA LEU A 9 -17.99 -5.54 -6.71
C LEU A 9 -16.82 -6.39 -6.16
N LEU A 10 -17.06 -7.69 -5.93
CA LEU A 10 -16.02 -8.64 -5.52
C LEU A 10 -14.91 -8.76 -6.56
N THR A 11 -15.26 -8.97 -7.82
CA THR A 11 -14.28 -9.14 -8.90
C THR A 11 -13.47 -7.88 -9.12
N LEU A 12 -14.10 -6.70 -9.08
CA LEU A 12 -13.43 -5.41 -9.20
C LEU A 12 -12.49 -5.13 -8.02
N PHE A 13 -12.91 -5.47 -6.80
CA PHE A 13 -12.07 -5.37 -5.60
C PHE A 13 -10.84 -6.28 -5.69
N TYR A 14 -11.00 -7.54 -6.11
CA TYR A 14 -9.86 -8.46 -6.28
C TYR A 14 -8.91 -8.01 -7.38
N TRP A 15 -9.45 -7.47 -8.49
CA TRP A 15 -8.63 -6.91 -9.57
C TRP A 15 -7.82 -5.70 -9.10
N LEU A 16 -8.44 -4.79 -8.35
CA LEU A 16 -7.76 -3.64 -7.76
C LEU A 16 -6.67 -4.10 -6.78
N CYS A 17 -6.99 -5.04 -5.89
CA CYS A 17 -6.05 -5.59 -4.93
C CYS A 17 -4.86 -6.27 -5.63
N GLY A 18 -5.10 -7.07 -6.66
CA GLY A 18 -4.06 -7.73 -7.45
C GLY A 18 -3.16 -6.73 -8.17
N GLY A 19 -3.75 -5.72 -8.82
CA GLY A 19 -3.02 -4.65 -9.49
C GLY A 19 -2.14 -3.85 -8.52
N CYS A 20 -2.68 -3.47 -7.36
CA CYS A 20 -1.91 -2.76 -6.36
C CYS A 20 -0.77 -3.62 -5.76
N THR A 21 -0.99 -4.91 -5.51
CA THR A 21 0.08 -5.83 -5.07
C THR A 21 1.20 -5.93 -6.10
N ALA A 22 0.86 -5.99 -7.40
CA ALA A 22 1.86 -5.97 -8.47
C ALA A 22 2.68 -4.68 -8.48
N VAL A 23 2.04 -3.52 -8.26
CA VAL A 23 2.74 -2.23 -8.15
C VAL A 23 3.67 -2.22 -6.93
N ILE A 24 3.22 -2.71 -5.77
CA ILE A 24 4.04 -2.78 -4.56
C ILE A 24 5.27 -3.67 -4.78
N LEU A 25 5.09 -4.86 -5.38
CA LEU A 25 6.18 -5.77 -5.74
C LEU A 25 7.16 -5.12 -6.71
N TRP A 26 6.65 -4.37 -7.69
CA TRP A 26 7.48 -3.64 -8.63
C TRP A 26 8.33 -2.57 -7.94
N GLN A 27 7.75 -1.79 -7.02
CA GLN A 27 8.52 -0.80 -6.26
C GLN A 27 9.54 -1.49 -5.34
N ALA A 28 9.19 -2.61 -4.70
CA ALA A 28 10.12 -3.38 -3.88
C ALA A 28 11.31 -3.91 -4.68
N LYS A 29 11.07 -4.41 -5.91
CA LYS A 29 12.13 -4.83 -6.84
C LYS A 29 13.06 -3.67 -7.18
N ARG A 30 12.53 -2.48 -7.48
CA ARG A 30 13.36 -1.29 -7.77
C ARG A 30 14.23 -0.90 -6.58
N VAL A 31 13.70 -0.96 -5.35
CA VAL A 31 14.47 -0.70 -4.13
C VAL A 31 15.57 -1.76 -3.95
N LEU A 32 15.28 -3.03 -4.22
CA LEU A 32 16.28 -4.09 -4.16
C LEU A 32 17.40 -3.90 -5.20
N ASP A 33 17.07 -3.53 -6.44
CA ASP A 33 18.05 -3.27 -7.49
C ASP A 33 18.99 -2.12 -7.11
N THR A 34 18.48 -1.03 -6.50
CA THR A 34 19.34 0.07 -6.02
C THR A 34 20.23 -0.32 -4.83
N ILE A 35 19.81 -1.26 -4.00
CA ILE A 35 20.66 -1.82 -2.92
C ILE A 35 21.81 -2.62 -3.53
N LEU A 36 21.51 -3.44 -4.55
CA LEU A 36 22.54 -4.18 -5.31
C LEU A 36 23.51 -3.24 -6.03
N THR A 37 23.02 -2.08 -6.48
CA THR A 37 23.83 -1.03 -7.14
C THR A 37 24.56 -0.11 -6.14
N GLN A 38 24.61 -0.47 -4.85
CA GLN A 38 25.31 0.27 -3.77
C GLN A 38 24.87 1.75 -3.60
N THR A 39 23.68 2.10 -4.09
CA THR A 39 23.09 3.45 -3.99
C THR A 39 21.70 3.40 -3.33
N PRO A 40 21.57 2.83 -2.12
CA PRO A 40 20.27 2.57 -1.49
C PRO A 40 19.50 3.85 -1.14
N PHE A 41 20.20 4.95 -0.83
CA PHE A 41 19.63 6.19 -0.30
C PHE A 41 19.42 7.26 -1.37
N LEU A 42 18.62 6.95 -2.40
CA LEU A 42 18.14 7.96 -3.33
C LEU A 42 16.75 8.47 -2.94
N ARG A 43 16.53 9.78 -3.03
CA ARG A 43 15.18 10.39 -2.96
C ARG A 43 14.19 9.78 -3.96
N ALA A 44 14.68 9.18 -5.05
CA ALA A 44 13.86 8.43 -6.01
C ALA A 44 13.19 7.19 -5.38
N ASN A 45 13.91 6.44 -4.54
CA ASN A 45 13.37 5.28 -3.82
C ASN A 45 12.35 5.68 -2.75
N ALA A 46 12.60 6.78 -2.03
CA ALA A 46 11.63 7.33 -1.10
C ALA A 46 10.29 7.64 -1.81
N ARG A 47 10.34 8.25 -3.00
CA ARG A 47 9.12 8.52 -3.80
C ARG A 47 8.44 7.24 -4.29
N ALA A 48 9.20 6.23 -4.69
CA ALA A 48 8.66 4.92 -5.07
C ALA A 48 7.92 4.22 -3.91
N LEU A 49 8.53 4.17 -2.73
CA LEU A 49 7.93 3.62 -1.51
C LEU A 49 6.68 4.40 -1.06
N LYS A 50 6.70 5.73 -1.16
CA LYS A 50 5.51 6.57 -0.89
C LYS A 50 4.35 6.23 -1.82
N ARG A 51 4.62 5.99 -3.11
CA ARG A 51 3.56 5.56 -4.07
C ARG A 51 3.00 4.18 -3.71
N ALA A 52 3.86 3.23 -3.33
CA ALA A 52 3.41 1.92 -2.87
C ALA A 52 2.49 2.04 -1.62
N ALA A 53 2.85 2.91 -0.68
CA ALA A 53 2.02 3.16 0.50
C ALA A 53 0.65 3.75 0.17
N VAL A 54 0.58 4.71 -0.78
CA VAL A 54 -0.69 5.28 -1.25
C VAL A 54 -1.57 4.20 -1.88
N CYS A 55 -0.98 3.26 -2.65
CA CYS A 55 -1.72 2.11 -3.17
C CYS A 55 -2.27 1.22 -2.05
N CYS A 56 -1.49 0.90 -1.01
CA CYS A 56 -1.98 0.14 0.14
C CYS A 56 -3.15 0.84 0.85
N TRP A 57 -3.06 2.16 1.03
CA TRP A 57 -4.13 2.96 1.62
C TRP A 57 -5.38 2.99 0.75
N MET A 58 -5.24 3.03 -0.57
CA MET A 58 -6.38 2.94 -1.49
C MET A 58 -7.11 1.60 -1.36
N ILE A 59 -6.38 0.48 -1.28
CA ILE A 59 -6.99 -0.86 -1.08
C ILE A 59 -7.69 -0.92 0.28
N SER A 60 -7.01 -0.46 1.35
CA SER A 60 -7.57 -0.45 2.70
C SER A 60 -8.85 0.41 2.78
N GLY A 61 -8.83 1.59 2.16
CA GLY A 61 -10.01 2.47 2.05
C GLY A 61 -11.14 1.83 1.26
N ALA A 62 -10.86 1.21 0.11
CA ALA A 62 -11.87 0.50 -0.68
C ALA A 62 -12.49 -0.69 0.10
N ALA A 63 -11.67 -1.44 0.85
CA ALA A 63 -12.12 -2.51 1.71
C ALA A 63 -13.02 -1.99 2.86
N LEU A 64 -12.67 -0.83 3.43
CA LEU A 64 -13.44 -0.18 4.49
C LEU A 64 -14.78 0.36 3.97
N VAL A 65 -14.79 1.04 2.83
CA VAL A 65 -16.05 1.49 2.20
C VAL A 65 -16.97 0.30 1.95
N ARG A 66 -16.43 -0.80 1.43
CA ARG A 66 -17.19 -2.02 1.23
C ARG A 66 -17.76 -2.60 2.53
N LEU A 67 -16.95 -2.66 3.59
CA LEU A 67 -17.38 -3.11 4.91
C LEU A 67 -18.53 -2.24 5.45
N VAL A 68 -18.41 -0.91 5.32
CA VAL A 68 -19.43 0.05 5.78
C VAL A 68 -20.73 -0.09 4.99
N LEU A 69 -20.65 -0.20 3.65
CA LEU A 69 -21.84 -0.40 2.81
C LEU A 69 -22.58 -1.69 3.18
N TRP A 70 -21.83 -2.77 3.46
CA TRP A 70 -22.40 -4.05 3.85
C TRP A 70 -23.00 -4.02 5.27
N LEU A 71 -22.34 -3.34 6.21
CA LEU A 71 -22.89 -3.10 7.56
C LEU A 71 -24.21 -2.32 7.49
N TRP A 72 -24.28 -1.32 6.60
CA TRP A 72 -25.47 -0.48 6.46
C TRP A 72 -26.62 -1.24 5.78
N SER A 73 -26.35 -2.11 4.81
CA SER A 73 -27.40 -2.87 4.12
C SER A 73 -27.97 -4.02 4.96
N GLU A 74 -27.13 -4.75 5.71
CA GLU A 74 -27.58 -5.93 6.47
C GLU A 74 -27.81 -5.66 7.96
N GLY A 75 -27.30 -4.56 8.52
CA GLY A 75 -27.45 -4.20 9.94
C GLY A 75 -26.78 -5.17 10.92
N ASN A 76 -26.03 -6.16 10.43
CA ASN A 76 -25.44 -7.25 11.21
C ASN A 76 -23.91 -7.11 11.31
N VAL A 77 -23.35 -7.49 12.46
CA VAL A 77 -21.91 -7.34 12.82
C VAL A 77 -21.01 -8.51 12.38
N TRP A 78 -21.60 -9.56 11.81
CA TRP A 78 -20.89 -10.71 11.23
C TRP A 78 -19.76 -10.39 10.22
N PRO A 79 -19.84 -9.37 9.35
CA PRO A 79 -18.76 -9.09 8.39
C PRO A 79 -17.48 -8.57 9.06
N LEU A 80 -17.56 -8.08 10.32
CA LEU A 80 -16.38 -7.67 11.11
C LEU A 80 -15.49 -8.85 11.50
N PHE A 81 -16.04 -10.06 11.55
CA PHE A 81 -15.27 -11.28 11.83
C PHE A 81 -14.81 -12.00 10.54
N THR A 82 -15.08 -11.42 9.37
CA THR A 82 -14.72 -12.02 8.08
C THR A 82 -13.35 -11.50 7.61
N TYR A 83 -12.67 -12.28 6.77
CA TYR A 83 -11.37 -11.97 6.15
C TYR A 83 -11.22 -10.53 5.62
N THR A 84 -12.30 -9.92 5.12
CA THR A 84 -12.33 -8.52 4.66
C THR A 84 -11.99 -7.52 5.77
N ALA A 85 -12.47 -7.75 6.99
CA ALA A 85 -12.21 -6.86 8.12
C ALA A 85 -10.76 -6.94 8.60
N LEU A 86 -10.11 -8.11 8.51
CA LEU A 86 -8.69 -8.29 8.82
C LEU A 86 -7.77 -7.67 7.75
N PHE A 87 -8.24 -7.64 6.49
CA PHE A 87 -7.50 -7.00 5.40
C PHE A 87 -7.32 -5.50 5.59
N ILE A 88 -8.32 -4.81 6.13
CA ILE A 88 -8.28 -3.36 6.36
C ILE A 88 -7.09 -2.93 7.23
N PRO A 89 -6.93 -3.42 8.48
CA PRO A 89 -5.82 -3.05 9.34
C PRO A 89 -4.49 -3.61 8.83
N ALA A 90 -4.46 -4.80 8.21
CA ALA A 90 -3.24 -5.35 7.63
C ALA A 90 -2.66 -4.46 6.52
N PHE A 91 -3.48 -4.05 5.54
CA PHE A 91 -3.04 -3.15 4.47
C PHE A 91 -2.80 -1.72 4.97
N PHE A 92 -3.53 -1.27 5.99
CA PHE A 92 -3.30 0.02 6.62
C PHE A 92 -1.94 0.07 7.31
N MET A 93 -1.62 -0.92 8.15
CA MET A 93 -0.31 -1.07 8.80
C MET A 93 0.82 -1.25 7.78
N GLY A 94 0.60 -2.07 6.75
CA GLY A 94 1.56 -2.24 5.65
C GLY A 94 1.83 -0.92 4.91
N GLY A 95 0.77 -0.14 4.62
CA GLY A 95 0.91 1.20 4.04
C GLY A 95 1.67 2.16 4.96
N LEU A 96 1.42 2.11 6.26
CA LEU A 96 2.14 2.90 7.25
C LEU A 96 3.64 2.56 7.29
N LEU A 97 3.98 1.27 7.27
CA LEU A 97 5.36 0.80 7.21
C LEU A 97 6.06 1.31 5.94
N PHE A 98 5.42 1.22 4.78
CA PHE A 98 5.99 1.76 3.55
C PHE A 98 6.19 3.28 3.60
N LEU A 99 5.29 4.03 4.24
CA LEU A 99 5.47 5.46 4.50
C LEU A 99 6.66 5.74 5.41
N VAL A 100 6.77 5.01 6.52
CA VAL A 100 7.89 5.15 7.46
C VAL A 100 9.22 4.86 6.74
N MET A 101 9.30 3.76 6.00
CA MET A 101 10.49 3.45 5.20
C MET A 101 10.78 4.54 4.18
N SER A 102 9.77 5.10 3.50
CA SER A 102 9.96 6.23 2.58
C SER A 102 10.55 7.46 3.26
N ALA A 103 10.12 7.75 4.49
CA ALA A 103 10.63 8.87 5.28
C ALA A 103 12.07 8.63 5.73
N LEU A 104 12.39 7.41 6.19
CA LEU A 104 13.75 7.02 6.58
C LEU A 104 14.73 7.13 5.40
N PHE A 105 14.36 6.60 4.23
CA PHE A 105 15.20 6.72 3.03
C PHE A 105 15.41 8.17 2.59
N ARG A 106 14.38 9.02 2.75
CA ARG A 106 14.50 10.45 2.46
C ARG A 106 15.47 11.15 3.42
N GLN A 107 15.33 10.91 4.72
CA GLN A 107 16.21 11.51 5.74
C GLN A 107 17.66 11.05 5.57
N ALA A 108 17.88 9.77 5.28
CA ALA A 108 19.21 9.24 5.03
C ALA A 108 19.84 9.83 3.75
N ALA A 109 19.04 10.11 2.71
CA ALA A 109 19.53 10.80 1.51
C ALA A 109 19.90 12.27 1.79
N GLU A 110 19.11 12.98 2.59
CA GLU A 110 19.38 14.36 3.01
C GLU A 110 20.67 14.47 3.83
N LEU A 111 20.87 13.57 4.80
CA LEU A 111 22.11 13.50 5.58
C LEU A 111 23.33 13.25 4.70
N LYS A 112 23.19 12.44 3.64
CA LYS A 112 24.28 12.17 2.72
C LYS A 112 24.61 13.35 1.82
N GLU A 113 23.61 14.13 1.38
CA GLU A 113 23.82 15.39 0.64
C GLU A 113 24.53 16.44 1.50
N ASP A 114 24.13 16.62 2.76
CA ASP A 114 24.76 17.60 3.67
C ASP A 114 26.24 17.26 3.94
N GLN A 115 26.57 15.99 4.11
CA GLN A 115 27.96 15.55 4.32
C GLN A 115 28.84 15.75 3.07
N ASP A 116 28.28 15.62 1.87
CA ASP A 116 29.00 15.84 0.61
C ASP A 116 29.27 17.33 0.36
N LEU A 117 28.38 18.22 0.82
CA LEU A 117 28.53 19.68 0.69
C LEU A 117 29.54 20.31 1.68
N THR A 118 29.87 19.60 2.76
CA THR A 118 30.78 20.11 3.80
C THR A 118 32.25 19.72 3.56
N ILE A 119 32.50 18.76 2.67
CA ILE A 119 33.83 18.30 2.23
C ILE A 119 34.25 19.06 0.96
#